data_AF-A0A538DZ38-F1
#
_entry.id   AF-A0A538DZ38-F1
#
_cell.length_a   1.000
_cell.length_b   1.000
_cell.length_c   1.000
_cell.angle_alpha   90.00
_cell.angle_beta   90.00
_cell.angle_gamma   90.00
#
_symmetry.space_group_name_H-M   'P 1'
#
loop_
_entity.id
_entity.type
_entity.pdbx_description
1 polymer ?
#
loop_
_entity_poly.entity_id
_entity_poly.type
_entity_poly.pdbx_seq_one_letter_code
_entity_poly.pdbx_strand_id
1 'polypeptide(L)' 'RQLLDPDLVGDVRQIVEATGVEPGRLLLEITESAFVNDPSTVLERLQQIRDLGVRLAIDDFRENLITTGTVPVVPA' A
#
# COMPACT_ATOMS: atom_id res chain seq x y z
N ARG A 1 9.87 -7.10 0.90
CA ARG A 1 10.36 -8.41 0.40
C ARG A 1 9.21 -9.42 0.17
N GLN A 2 8.09 -9.34 0.91
CA GLN A 2 6.88 -10.17 0.71
C GLN A 2 6.10 -9.89 -0.57
N LEU A 3 6.21 -8.71 -1.18
CA LEU A 3 5.51 -8.39 -2.44
C LEU A 3 6.06 -9.13 -3.67
N LEU A 4 7.26 -9.69 -3.55
CA LEU A 4 7.84 -10.59 -4.54
C LEU A 4 7.51 -12.05 -4.23
N ASP A 5 6.86 -12.32 -3.10
CA ASP A 5 6.44 -13.64 -2.72
C ASP A 5 5.23 -14.05 -3.57
N PRO A 6 5.34 -15.11 -4.39
CA PRO A 6 4.22 -15.59 -5.20
C PRO A 6 3.02 -16.02 -4.34
N ASP A 7 3.24 -16.38 -3.08
CA ASP A 7 2.21 -16.92 -2.20
C ASP A 7 1.37 -15.83 -1.51
N LEU A 8 1.83 -14.56 -1.53
CA LEU A 8 1.14 -13.44 -0.87
C LEU A 8 -0.33 -13.30 -1.31
N VAL A 9 -0.62 -13.48 -2.60
CA VAL A 9 -1.98 -13.40 -3.13
C VAL A 9 -2.85 -14.54 -2.60
N GLY A 10 -2.26 -15.72 -2.47
CA GLY A 10 -2.89 -16.91 -1.91
C GLY A 10 -3.21 -16.71 -0.43
N ASP A 11 -2.26 -16.18 0.34
CA ASP A 11 -2.43 -15.88 1.76
C ASP A 11 -3.57 -14.88 2.00
N VAL A 12 -3.61 -13.77 1.23
CA VAL A 12 -4.68 -12.77 1.32
C VAL A 12 -6.04 -13.39 1.01
N ARG A 13 -6.13 -14.23 -0.04
CA ARG A 13 -7.36 -14.95 -0.37
C ARG A 13 -7.79 -15.88 0.75
N GLN A 14 -6.86 -16.67 1.29
CA GLN A 14 -7.14 -17.61 2.37
C GLN A 14 -7.65 -16.89 3.62
N ILE A 15 -7.06 -15.74 3.97
CA ILE A 15 -7.51 -14.93 5.10
C ILE A 15 -8.93 -14.42 4.88
N VAL A 16 -9.22 -13.91 3.67
CA VAL A 16 -10.57 -13.45 3.30
C VAL A 16 -11.60 -14.58 3.46
N GLU A 17 -11.30 -15.75 2.89
CA GLU A 17 -12.18 -16.91 2.94
C GLU A 17 -12.36 -17.46 4.36
N ALA A 18 -11.28 -17.56 5.13
CA ALA A 18 -11.31 -18.13 6.48
C ALA A 18 -12.00 -17.22 7.50
N THR A 19 -11.88 -15.90 7.34
CA THR A 19 -12.46 -14.92 8.28
C THR A 19 -13.83 -14.43 7.87
N GLY A 20 -14.22 -14.60 6.61
CA GLY A 20 -15.44 -14.01 6.04
C GLY A 20 -15.39 -12.48 6.01
N VAL A 21 -14.21 -11.88 6.16
CA VAL A 21 -14.06 -10.42 6.07
C VAL A 21 -14.38 -9.98 4.65
N GLU A 22 -15.18 -8.93 4.53
CA GLU A 22 -15.43 -8.31 3.24
C GLU A 22 -14.10 -7.75 2.69
N PRO A 23 -13.65 -8.17 1.49
CA PRO A 23 -12.36 -7.78 0.94
C PRO A 23 -12.17 -6.26 0.89
N GLY A 24 -13.25 -5.53 0.60
CA GLY A 24 -13.26 -4.06 0.57
C GLY A 24 -12.94 -3.41 1.91
N ARG A 25 -12.94 -4.14 3.03
CA ARG A 25 -12.54 -3.65 4.35
C ARG A 25 -11.06 -3.88 4.65
N LEU A 26 -10.37 -4.69 3.86
CA LEU A 26 -8.93 -4.87 3.97
C LEU A 26 -8.22 -3.74 3.23
N LEU A 27 -7.28 -3.11 3.91
CA LEU A 27 -6.35 -2.13 3.34
C LEU A 27 -4.95 -2.71 3.46
N LEU A 28 -4.29 -2.92 2.33
CA LEU A 28 -2.90 -3.34 2.29
C LEU A 28 -2.03 -2.12 2.02
N GLU A 29 -1.19 -1.77 3.00
CA GLU A 29 -0.21 -0.69 2.89
C GLU A 29 1.10 -1.20 2.30
N ILE A 30 1.66 -0.44 1.38
CA ILE A 30 2.83 -0.81 0.59
C ILE A 30 3.87 0.29 0.68
N THR A 31 5.07 -0.08 1.11
CA THR A 31 6.20 0.85 1.17
C THR A 31 6.74 1.13 -0.23
N GLU A 32 7.22 2.35 -0.49
CA GLU A 32 7.82 2.72 -1.78
C GLU A 32 9.01 1.80 -2.14
N SER A 33 9.80 1.41 -1.15
CA SER A 33 10.92 0.49 -1.29
C SER A 33 10.58 -0.86 -1.92
N ALA A 34 9.29 -1.25 -1.92
CA ALA A 34 8.83 -2.45 -2.60
C ALA A 34 9.00 -2.37 -4.12
N PHE A 35 8.90 -1.17 -4.70
CA PHE A 35 8.94 -0.96 -6.15
C PHE A 35 10.36 -0.80 -6.71
N VAL A 36 11.38 -0.73 -5.86
CA VAL A 36 12.77 -0.42 -6.27
C VAL A 36 13.44 -1.55 -7.05
N ASN A 37 13.09 -2.81 -6.79
CA ASN A 37 13.80 -3.96 -7.37
C ASN A 37 13.13 -4.50 -8.64
N ASP A 38 11.81 -4.70 -8.61
CA ASP A 38 11.04 -5.22 -9.74
C ASP A 38 9.61 -4.66 -9.74
N PRO A 39 9.43 -3.43 -10.24
CA PRO A 39 8.14 -2.74 -10.17
C PRO A 39 7.05 -3.44 -11.00
N SER A 40 7.43 -4.16 -12.08
CA SER A 40 6.48 -4.83 -12.96
C SER A 40 5.84 -6.03 -12.28
N THR A 41 6.66 -6.90 -11.68
CA THR A 41 6.18 -8.06 -10.91
C THR A 41 5.34 -7.62 -9.71
N VAL A 42 5.78 -6.58 -8.99
CA VAL A 42 5.00 -6.04 -7.87
C VAL A 42 3.65 -5.52 -8.36
N LEU A 43 3.62 -4.74 -9.45
CA LEU A 43 2.37 -4.21 -9.98
C LEU A 43 1.39 -5.34 -10.37
N GLU A 44 1.87 -6.41 -11.01
CA GLU A 44 1.04 -7.57 -11.37
C GLU A 44 0.39 -8.21 -10.13
N ARG A 45 1.17 -8.42 -9.05
CA ARG A 45 0.66 -8.97 -7.80
C ARG A 45 -0.36 -8.07 -7.13
N LEU A 46 -0.11 -6.76 -7.16
CA LEU A 46 -1.05 -5.78 -6.62
C LEU A 46 -2.37 -5.73 -7.40
N GLN A 47 -2.31 -5.87 -8.72
CA GLN A 47 -3.52 -6.02 -9.52
C GLN A 47 -4.30 -7.27 -9.10
N GLN A 48 -3.63 -8.41 -8.94
CA GLN A 48 -4.28 -9.65 -8.48
C GLN A 48 -4.95 -9.48 -7.10
N ILE A 49 -4.31 -8.77 -6.15
CA ILE A 49 -4.88 -8.49 -4.83
C ILE A 49 -6.08 -7.54 -4.93
N ARG A 50 -5.99 -6.50 -5.77
CA ARG A 50 -7.10 -5.57 -6.01
C ARG A 50 -8.29 -6.27 -6.64
N ASP A 51 -8.05 -7.24 -7.52
CA ASP A 51 -9.11 -8.02 -8.17
C ASP A 51 -9.85 -8.94 -7.18
N LEU A 52 -9.26 -9.24 -6.01
CA LEU A 52 -9.96 -9.86 -4.88
C LEU A 52 -10.92 -8.88 -4.16
N GLY A 53 -10.89 -7.59 -4.52
CA GLY A 53 -11.67 -6.52 -3.89
C GLY A 53 -10.96 -5.84 -2.71
N VAL A 54 -9.67 -6.16 -2.47
CA VAL A 54 -8.87 -5.55 -1.41
C VAL A 54 -8.42 -4.15 -1.81
N ARG A 55 -8.42 -3.22 -0.85
CA ARG A 55 -7.91 -1.86 -1.08
C ARG A 55 -6.40 -1.82 -0.89
N LEU A 56 -5.74 -0.99 -1.69
CA LEU A 56 -4.29 -0.79 -1.64
C LEU A 56 -3.98 0.65 -1.26
N ALA A 57 -3.00 0.86 -0.40
CA ALA A 57 -2.41 2.16 -0.08
C ALA A 57 -0.89 2.09 -0.25
N ILE A 58 -0.29 3.22 -0.67
CA ILE A 58 1.17 3.38 -0.70
C ILE A 58 1.56 4.28 0.47
N ASP A 59 2.42 3.77 1.35
CA ASP A 59 2.70 4.34 2.68
C ASP A 59 3.64 5.56 2.65
N ASP A 60 4.50 5.71 1.64
CA ASP A 60 5.58 6.72 1.73
C ASP A 60 5.81 7.55 0.46
N PHE A 61 4.82 8.36 0.06
CA PHE A 61 5.13 9.58 -0.69
C PHE A 61 5.48 10.71 0.30
N ARG A 62 6.58 10.56 1.05
CA ARG A 62 7.23 11.70 1.72
C ARG A 62 8.39 12.17 0.87
N GLU A 63 8.06 13.00 -0.12
CA GLU A 63 9.04 13.94 -0.65
C GLU A 63 9.56 14.79 0.52
N ASN A 64 10.87 14.83 0.63
CA ASN A 64 11.72 15.70 1.41
C ASN A 64 11.47 17.22 1.21
N LEU A 65 10.23 17.70 1.44
CA LEU A 65 9.94 19.13 1.52
C LEU A 65 10.07 19.63 2.95
N ILE A 66 11.27 20.07 3.31
CA ILE A 66 11.41 21.09 4.35
C ILE A 66 10.86 22.39 3.76
N THR A 67 9.67 22.80 4.18
CA THR A 67 9.35 24.22 4.30
C THR A 67 8.50 24.39 5.55
N THR A 68 9.14 24.71 6.66
CA THR A 68 8.43 25.21 7.84
C THR A 68 7.87 26.58 7.44
N GLY A 69 6.61 26.61 7.05
CA GLY A 69 5.82 27.84 7.00
C GLY A 69 5.67 28.39 8.42
N THR A 70 6.64 29.15 8.90
CA THR A 70 6.41 30.07 10.00
C THR A 70 5.51 31.17 9.48
N VAL A 71 4.26 31.21 9.95
CA VAL A 71 3.40 32.38 9.80
C VAL A 71 3.81 33.37 10.90
N PRO A 72 4.46 34.51 10.62
CA PRO A 72 4.46 35.59 11.58
C PRO A 72 3.03 36.14 11.62
N VAL A 73 2.39 35.91 12.76
CA VAL A 73 1.11 36.50 13.16
C VAL A 73 1.23 38.01 13.01
N VAL A 74 0.31 38.66 12.30
CA VAL A 74 0.24 40.12 12.20
C VAL A 74 -0.49 40.63 13.46
N PRO A 75 0.15 41.36 14.39
CA PRO A 75 -0.58 42.02 15.47
C PRO A 75 -1.24 43.30 14.95
N ALA A 76 -2.37 43.63 15.58
CA ALA A 76 -3.13 44.86 15.37
C ALA A 76 -2.33 46.13 15.69
#